data_AF-A0A0U5FTQ7-F1
#
_entry.id   AF-A0A0U5FTQ7-F1
#
_cell.length_a   1.000
_cell.length_b   1.000
_cell.length_c   1.000
_cell.angle_alpha   90.00
_cell.angle_beta   90.00
_cell.angle_gamma   90.00
#
_symmetry.space_group_name_H-M   'P 1'
#
loop_
_entity.id
_entity.type
_entity.pdbx_description
1 polymer ?
#
loop_
_entity_poly.entity_id
_entity_poly.type
_entity_poly.pdbx_seq_one_letter_code
_entity_poly.pdbx_strand_id
1 'polypeptide(L)'
;MEKQYSCLYCNNRFKNKNEAERHQNSLHLRRHSWSCAALPSYQLAFHPSPSAQTGPGASHDSCGYCGEEFPNFPHPDWDQRFEHLTTVHKFGECNNSKKFFRADHFRQHLKHSHAGTSGKWTNILENACMKEEAPPEPLNRNGGAESPNKMNDVLRDC
;
A
#
# COMPACT_ATOMS: atom_id res chain seq x y z
N MET A 1 -20.18 9.72 29.58
CA MET A 1 -18.77 9.78 29.16
C MET A 1 -18.67 10.66 27.93
N GLU A 2 -18.05 11.82 28.05
CA GLU A 2 -17.83 12.73 26.91
C GLU A 2 -16.72 12.19 25.99
N LYS A 3 -16.88 12.38 24.67
CA LYS A 3 -15.89 11.96 23.67
C LYS A 3 -14.71 12.94 23.62
N GLN A 4 -13.71 12.70 24.45
CA GLN A 4 -12.56 13.59 24.64
C GLN A 4 -11.50 13.52 23.52
N TYR A 5 -11.43 12.41 22.76
CA TYR A 5 -10.37 12.20 21.78
C TYR A 5 -10.84 12.54 20.37
N SER A 6 -10.15 13.43 19.66
CA SER A 6 -10.48 13.80 18.28
C SER A 6 -9.55 13.15 17.26
N CYS A 7 -10.06 12.88 16.05
CA CYS A 7 -9.22 12.55 14.91
C CYS A 7 -8.34 13.74 14.53
N LEU A 8 -7.09 13.48 14.13
CA LEU A 8 -6.15 14.52 13.64
C LEU A 8 -6.43 14.94 12.19
N TYR A 9 -7.23 14.17 11.46
CA TYR A 9 -7.42 14.31 10.00
C TYR A 9 -8.89 14.55 9.61
N CYS A 10 -9.83 14.52 10.57
CA CYS A 10 -11.23 14.86 10.35
C CYS A 10 -11.91 15.29 11.67
N ASN A 11 -13.18 15.70 11.59
CA ASN A 11 -13.93 16.21 12.74
C ASN A 11 -14.50 15.13 13.68
N ASN A 12 -14.17 13.84 13.46
CA ASN A 12 -14.69 12.75 14.29
C ASN A 12 -14.09 12.76 15.70
N ARG A 13 -14.91 12.41 16.70
CA ARG A 13 -14.54 12.30 18.11
C ARG A 13 -14.87 10.92 18.68
N PHE A 14 -14.08 10.48 19.65
CA PHE A 14 -14.08 9.13 20.23
C PHE A 14 -14.01 9.19 21.76
N LYS A 15 -14.51 8.14 22.41
CA LYS A 15 -14.54 8.06 23.88
C LYS A 15 -13.18 7.71 24.48
N ASN A 16 -12.28 7.09 23.70
CA ASN A 16 -10.93 6.73 24.14
C ASN A 16 -9.91 6.87 22.99
N LYS A 17 -8.62 6.91 23.37
CA LYS A 17 -7.49 7.04 22.46
C LYS A 17 -7.41 5.89 21.45
N ASN A 18 -7.60 4.65 21.90
CA ASN A 18 -7.49 3.45 21.05
C ASN A 18 -8.51 3.46 19.90
N GLU A 19 -9.72 3.96 20.14
CA GLU A 19 -10.74 4.11 19.09
C GLU A 19 -10.38 5.20 18.09
N ALA A 20 -9.85 6.34 18.56
CA ALA A 20 -9.36 7.40 17.69
C ALA A 20 -8.17 6.94 16.84
N GLU A 21 -7.22 6.20 17.43
CA GLU A 21 -6.08 5.62 16.71
C GLU A 21 -6.52 4.57 15.69
N ARG A 22 -7.43 3.65 16.06
CA ARG A 22 -7.98 2.68 15.11
C ARG A 22 -8.64 3.37 13.92
N HIS A 23 -9.41 4.42 14.18
CA HIS A 23 -10.03 5.25 13.14
C HIS A 23 -8.98 5.93 12.24
N GLN A 24 -7.97 6.58 12.84
CA GLN A 24 -6.89 7.22 12.10
C GLN A 24 -6.12 6.20 11.23
N ASN A 25 -5.70 5.07 11.79
CA ASN A 25 -4.95 4.02 11.08
C ASN A 25 -5.74 3.40 9.92
N SER A 26 -7.05 3.20 10.08
CA SER A 26 -7.87 2.56 9.05
C SER A 26 -8.31 3.50 7.93
N LEU A 27 -8.55 4.78 8.23
CA LEU A 27 -9.16 5.71 7.28
C LEU A 27 -8.22 6.79 6.77
N HIS A 28 -7.26 7.22 7.58
CA HIS A 28 -6.43 8.38 7.28
C HIS A 28 -4.96 8.02 7.04
N LEU A 29 -4.36 7.28 7.97
CA LEU A 29 -2.98 6.82 7.91
C LEU A 29 -2.89 5.55 7.06
N ARG A 30 -3.15 5.71 5.75
CA ARG A 30 -2.92 4.66 4.76
C ARG A 30 -1.42 4.57 4.46
N ARG A 31 -0.65 4.10 5.44
CA ARG A 31 0.82 4.06 5.40
C ARG A 31 1.37 3.33 4.18
N HIS A 32 0.67 2.29 3.73
CA HIS A 32 1.09 1.50 2.57
C HIS A 32 0.02 1.55 1.49
N SER A 33 0.47 1.68 0.25
CA SER A 33 -0.33 1.44 -0.93
C SER A 33 0.30 0.31 -1.76
N TRP A 34 -0.54 -0.44 -2.44
CA TRP A 34 -0.14 -1.49 -3.37
C TRP A 34 -0.51 -1.09 -4.78
N SER A 35 0.37 -1.35 -5.73
CA SER A 35 0.10 -1.12 -7.15
C SER A 35 1.03 -1.97 -8.01
N CYS A 36 0.56 -2.42 -9.18
CA CYS A 36 1.43 -3.08 -10.16
C CYS A 36 2.55 -2.15 -10.65
N ALA A 37 2.33 -0.83 -10.63
CA ALA A 37 3.36 0.18 -10.95
C ALA A 37 4.40 0.37 -9.84
N ALA A 38 4.17 -0.21 -8.65
CA ALA A 38 5.16 -0.19 -7.59
C ALA A 38 6.29 -1.18 -7.82
N LEU A 39 6.06 -2.22 -8.63
CA LEU A 39 7.09 -3.20 -8.98
C LEU A 39 8.16 -2.53 -9.86
N PRO A 40 9.41 -2.37 -9.38
CA PRO A 40 10.44 -1.60 -10.10
C PRO A 40 10.92 -2.25 -11.40
N SER A 41 10.93 -3.58 -11.45
CA SER A 41 11.36 -4.39 -12.60
C SER A 41 10.58 -5.69 -12.60
N TYR A 42 10.29 -6.23 -13.79
CA TYR A 42 9.61 -7.51 -13.95
C TYR A 42 10.39 -8.68 -13.33
N GLN A 43 11.71 -8.55 -13.17
CA GLN A 43 12.55 -9.56 -12.50
C GLN A 43 12.15 -9.77 -11.04
N LEU A 44 11.66 -8.73 -10.36
CA LEU A 44 11.20 -8.79 -8.97
C LEU A 44 9.83 -9.47 -8.82
N ALA A 45 9.17 -9.82 -9.93
CA ALA A 45 8.04 -10.72 -9.89
C ALA A 45 8.47 -12.17 -9.64
N PHE A 46 9.76 -12.50 -9.79
CA PHE A 46 10.30 -13.84 -9.54
C PHE A 46 11.07 -13.86 -8.24
N HIS A 47 10.99 -14.98 -7.52
CA HIS A 47 11.73 -15.17 -6.29
C HIS A 47 12.34 -16.57 -6.22
N PRO A 48 13.46 -16.76 -5.51
CA PRO A 48 14.05 -18.08 -5.33
C PRO A 48 13.02 -19.08 -4.81
N SER A 49 12.92 -20.23 -5.48
CA SER A 49 12.01 -21.30 -5.05
C SER A 49 12.56 -21.95 -3.78
N PRO A 50 11.79 -22.02 -2.68
CA PRO A 50 12.24 -22.70 -1.47
C PRO A 50 12.32 -24.22 -1.65
N SER A 51 11.60 -24.80 -2.60
CA SER A 51 11.57 -26.24 -2.90
C SER A 51 12.79 -26.74 -3.67
N ALA A 52 13.48 -25.84 -4.38
CA ALA A 52 14.51 -26.20 -5.34
C ALA A 52 15.84 -25.54 -4.97
N GLN A 53 16.47 -26.03 -3.90
CA GLN A 53 17.77 -25.55 -3.44
C GLN A 53 18.86 -26.59 -3.79
N THR A 54 19.87 -26.18 -4.54
CA THR A 54 21.03 -27.02 -4.89
C THR A 54 22.32 -26.29 -4.56
N GLY A 55 23.02 -26.72 -3.50
CA GLY A 55 24.29 -26.10 -3.12
C GLY A 55 24.14 -24.60 -2.79
N PRO A 56 24.97 -23.69 -3.35
CA PRO A 56 25.04 -22.29 -2.93
C PRO A 56 23.85 -21.41 -3.37
N GLY A 57 22.81 -21.94 -4.01
CA GLY A 57 21.65 -21.15 -4.44
C GLY A 57 20.42 -21.97 -4.84
N ALA A 58 19.33 -21.27 -5.19
CA ALA A 58 18.12 -21.90 -5.72
C ALA A 58 18.32 -22.32 -7.19
N SER A 59 18.00 -23.56 -7.51
CA SER A 59 18.03 -24.08 -8.88
C SER A 59 16.85 -23.59 -9.72
N HIS A 60 15.80 -23.09 -9.09
CA HIS A 60 14.62 -22.52 -9.75
C HIS A 60 14.16 -21.25 -9.04
N ASP A 61 13.54 -20.36 -9.81
CA ASP A 61 12.77 -19.24 -9.30
C ASP A 61 11.28 -19.46 -9.54
N SER A 62 10.44 -19.08 -8.59
CA SER A 62 8.98 -19.15 -8.74
C SER A 62 8.42 -17.79 -9.15
N CYS A 63 7.42 -17.81 -10.05
CA CYS A 63 6.64 -16.64 -10.40
C CYS A 63 5.76 -16.20 -9.22
N GLY A 64 5.80 -14.92 -8.87
CA GLY A 64 5.04 -14.34 -7.78
C GLY A 64 3.54 -14.18 -8.06
N TYR A 65 3.09 -14.37 -9.30
CA TYR A 65 1.68 -14.33 -9.67
C TYR A 65 1.04 -15.73 -9.55
N CYS A 66 1.67 -16.78 -10.09
CA CYS A 66 1.10 -18.14 -10.18
C CYS A 66 1.87 -19.25 -9.45
N GLY A 67 3.11 -18.99 -9.02
CA GLY A 67 3.98 -19.99 -8.40
C GLY A 67 4.68 -20.94 -9.36
N GLU A 68 4.52 -20.77 -10.68
CA GLU A 68 5.21 -21.57 -11.68
C GLU A 68 6.74 -21.42 -11.54
N GLU A 69 7.46 -22.54 -11.63
CA GLU A 69 8.90 -22.59 -11.41
C GLU A 69 9.68 -22.51 -12.72
N PHE A 70 10.73 -21.71 -12.74
CA PHE A 70 11.59 -21.46 -13.88
C PHE A 70 13.02 -21.86 -13.51
N PRO A 71 13.70 -22.69 -14.32
CA PRO A 71 15.07 -23.11 -14.04
C PRO A 71 16.04 -21.93 -14.09
N ASN A 72 17.10 -22.02 -13.26
CA ASN A 72 18.21 -21.08 -13.21
C ASN A 72 19.50 -21.61 -13.85
N PHE A 73 19.53 -22.88 -14.29
CA PHE A 73 20.71 -23.54 -14.86
C PHE A 73 20.52 -23.84 -16.35
N PRO A 74 21.52 -23.57 -17.22
CA PRO A 74 22.86 -23.03 -16.93
C PRO A 74 22.88 -21.53 -16.56
N HIS A 75 21.84 -20.79 -16.94
CA HIS A 75 21.55 -19.44 -16.47
C HIS A 75 20.03 -19.21 -16.50
N PRO A 76 19.48 -18.21 -15.79
CA PRO A 76 18.08 -17.85 -15.90
C PRO A 76 17.72 -17.41 -17.33
N ASP A 77 16.60 -17.93 -17.85
CA ASP A 77 16.00 -17.45 -19.09
C ASP A 77 15.01 -16.32 -18.78
N TRP A 78 15.47 -15.08 -18.97
CA TRP A 78 14.64 -13.90 -18.70
C TRP A 78 13.64 -13.59 -19.81
N ASP A 79 13.88 -14.08 -21.03
CA ASP A 79 12.96 -13.88 -22.16
C ASP A 79 11.72 -14.74 -21.97
N GLN A 80 11.91 -16.03 -21.62
CA GLN A 80 10.80 -16.93 -21.28
C GLN A 80 9.97 -16.40 -20.11
N ARG A 81 10.63 -15.87 -19.08
CA ARG A 81 9.96 -15.28 -17.91
C ARG A 81 9.16 -14.04 -18.26
N PHE A 82 9.71 -13.16 -19.11
CA PHE A 82 9.02 -11.97 -19.57
C PHE A 82 7.83 -12.31 -20.46
N GLU A 83 7.98 -13.28 -21.36
CA GLU A 83 6.89 -13.82 -22.17
C GLU A 83 5.79 -14.40 -21.29
N HIS A 84 6.12 -15.20 -20.28
CA HIS A 84 5.16 -15.71 -19.31
C HIS A 84 4.38 -14.58 -18.61
N LEU A 85 5.08 -13.55 -18.10
CA LEU A 85 4.43 -12.41 -17.44
C LEU A 85 3.45 -11.66 -18.36
N THR A 86 3.85 -11.42 -19.60
CA THR A 86 3.01 -10.68 -20.56
C THR A 86 1.86 -11.52 -21.10
N THR A 87 2.10 -12.80 -21.43
CA THR A 87 1.09 -13.66 -22.05
C THR A 87 0.09 -14.23 -21.04
N VAL A 88 0.56 -14.73 -19.90
CA VAL A 88 -0.27 -15.37 -18.86
C VAL A 88 -0.85 -14.31 -17.93
N HIS A 89 0.01 -13.42 -17.44
CA HIS A 89 -0.37 -12.45 -16.41
C HIS A 89 -0.75 -11.09 -16.96
N LYS A 90 -0.73 -10.85 -18.28
CA LYS A 90 -1.05 -9.54 -18.88
C LYS A 90 -0.27 -8.40 -18.22
N PHE A 91 0.99 -8.70 -17.88
CA PHE A 91 1.86 -7.75 -17.21
C PHE A 91 2.01 -6.47 -18.05
N GLY A 92 1.81 -5.32 -17.41
CA GLY A 92 1.84 -4.02 -18.09
C GLY A 92 0.52 -3.58 -18.74
N GLU A 93 -0.48 -4.45 -18.87
CA GLU A 93 -1.78 -4.11 -19.50
C GLU A 93 -2.82 -3.56 -18.51
N CYS A 94 -2.59 -3.70 -17.20
CA CYS A 94 -3.51 -3.17 -16.20
C CYS A 94 -3.34 -1.65 -16.01
N ASN A 95 -4.36 -1.00 -15.43
CA ASN A 95 -4.27 0.40 -15.08
C ASN A 95 -3.23 0.62 -13.98
N ASN A 96 -2.01 1.01 -14.37
CA ASN A 96 -0.86 1.24 -13.51
C ASN A 96 -1.06 2.43 -12.53
N SER A 97 -2.01 3.32 -12.78
CA SER A 97 -2.39 4.39 -11.85
C SER A 97 -3.23 3.89 -10.67
N LYS A 98 -3.77 2.67 -10.75
CA LYS A 98 -4.62 2.10 -9.71
C LYS A 98 -3.78 1.78 -8.48
N LYS A 99 -4.12 2.44 -7.38
CA LYS A 99 -3.58 2.17 -6.04
C LYS A 99 -4.63 1.45 -5.20
N PHE A 100 -4.18 0.45 -4.47
CA PHE A 100 -4.96 -0.26 -3.47
C PHE A 100 -4.39 0.07 -2.11
N PHE A 101 -5.23 0.46 -1.15
CA PHE A 101 -4.78 0.78 0.20
C PHE A 101 -5.03 -0.37 1.18
N ARG A 102 -5.34 -1.54 0.62
CA ARG A 102 -5.59 -2.79 1.32
C ARG A 102 -5.02 -3.93 0.49
N ALA A 103 -4.16 -4.72 1.12
CA ALA A 103 -3.53 -5.91 0.55
C ALA A 103 -4.54 -6.90 -0.06
N ASP A 104 -5.67 -7.14 0.61
CA ASP A 104 -6.70 -8.06 0.12
C ASP A 104 -7.35 -7.60 -1.19
N HIS A 105 -7.62 -6.30 -1.33
CA HIS A 105 -8.12 -5.74 -2.59
C HIS A 105 -7.08 -5.83 -3.71
N PHE A 106 -5.79 -5.67 -3.38
CA PHE A 106 -4.71 -5.85 -4.33
C PHE A 106 -4.61 -7.32 -4.80
N ARG A 107 -4.64 -8.29 -3.88
CA ARG A 107 -4.69 -9.72 -4.23
C ARG A 107 -5.88 -10.07 -5.12
N GLN A 108 -7.05 -9.48 -4.84
CA GLN A 108 -8.24 -9.65 -5.69
C GLN A 108 -8.01 -9.11 -7.11
N HIS A 109 -7.31 -7.99 -7.24
CA HIS A 109 -6.91 -7.46 -8.53
C HIS A 109 -5.93 -8.38 -9.26
N LEU A 110 -4.90 -8.90 -8.58
CA LEU A 110 -3.99 -9.88 -9.17
C LEU A 110 -4.76 -11.09 -9.70
N LYS A 111 -5.73 -11.61 -8.93
CA LYS A 111 -6.56 -12.74 -9.33
C LYS A 111 -7.37 -12.47 -10.60
N HIS A 112 -8.06 -11.32 -10.67
CA HIS A 112 -9.01 -11.06 -11.77
C HIS A 112 -8.39 -10.39 -12.99
N SER A 113 -7.30 -9.63 -12.83
CA SER A 113 -6.66 -8.89 -13.91
C SER A 113 -5.37 -9.53 -14.39
N HIS A 114 -4.69 -10.29 -13.52
CA HIS A 114 -3.41 -10.91 -13.83
C HIS A 114 -3.47 -12.43 -13.70
N ALA A 115 -4.65 -13.06 -13.66
CA ALA A 115 -4.80 -14.51 -13.46
C ALA A 115 -3.97 -15.07 -12.28
N GLY A 116 -3.72 -14.24 -11.27
CA GLY A 116 -2.91 -14.59 -10.12
C GLY A 116 -3.60 -15.64 -9.25
N THR A 117 -2.82 -16.55 -8.67
CA THR A 117 -3.32 -17.60 -7.79
C THR A 117 -2.75 -17.44 -6.40
N SER A 118 -3.56 -17.75 -5.39
CA SER A 118 -3.13 -17.71 -3.99
C SER A 118 -2.19 -18.88 -3.69
N GLY A 119 -1.07 -18.62 -3.03
CA GLY A 119 -0.09 -19.63 -2.65
C GLY A 119 0.95 -19.11 -1.66
N LYS A 120 2.05 -19.86 -1.47
CA LYS A 120 3.14 -19.41 -0.59
C LYS A 120 3.85 -18.16 -1.14
N TRP A 121 3.87 -18.00 -2.47
CA TRP A 121 4.49 -16.88 -3.19
C TRP A 121 3.70 -15.56 -3.12
N THR A 122 2.40 -15.59 -2.85
CA THR A 122 1.55 -14.38 -2.96
C THR A 122 1.98 -13.22 -2.06
N ASN A 123 2.57 -13.51 -0.89
CA ASN A 123 3.06 -12.46 0.01
C ASN A 123 4.32 -11.76 -0.54
N ILE A 124 5.12 -12.46 -1.35
CA ILE A 124 6.36 -11.92 -1.91
C ILE A 124 6.03 -10.86 -2.95
N LEU A 125 5.15 -11.18 -3.91
CA LEU A 125 4.70 -10.22 -4.93
C LEU A 125 3.93 -9.05 -4.32
N GLU A 126 3.11 -9.31 -3.29
CA GLU A 126 2.43 -8.25 -2.55
C GLU A 126 3.42 -7.25 -1.95
N ASN A 127 4.45 -7.72 -1.27
CA ASN A 127 5.47 -6.84 -0.67
C ASN A 127 6.28 -6.11 -1.74
N ALA A 128 6.62 -6.76 -2.85
CA ALA A 128 7.32 -6.13 -3.97
C ALA A 128 6.50 -5.02 -4.65
N CYS A 129 5.17 -5.11 -4.59
CA CYS A 129 4.24 -4.11 -5.11
C CYS A 129 3.80 -3.08 -4.06
N MET A 130 4.42 -3.05 -2.88
CA MET A 130 4.06 -2.13 -1.79
C MET A 130 4.92 -0.85 -1.84
N LYS A 131 4.29 0.31 -1.63
CA LYS A 131 4.96 1.61 -1.44
C LYS A 131 4.53 2.23 -0.13
N GLU A 132 5.48 2.85 0.56
CA GLU A 132 5.19 3.73 1.68
C GLU A 132 4.59 5.04 1.16
N GLU A 133 3.45 5.45 1.70
CA GLU A 133 2.83 6.74 1.42
C GLU A 133 3.22 7.72 2.52
N ALA A 134 3.53 8.97 2.12
CA ALA A 134 3.83 10.02 3.08
C ALA A 134 2.61 10.22 4.02
N PRO A 135 2.84 10.45 5.33
CA PRO A 135 1.76 10.75 6.24
C PRO A 135 0.93 11.93 5.72
N PRO A 136 -0.40 11.84 5.71
CA PRO A 136 -1.23 13.00 5.38
C PRO A 136 -0.95 14.12 6.38
N GLU A 137 -0.97 15.37 5.92
CA GLU A 137 -0.82 16.51 6.82
C GLU A 137 -2.02 16.57 7.79
N PRO A 138 -1.79 16.81 9.09
CA PRO A 138 -2.88 16.99 10.04
C PRO A 138 -3.68 18.24 9.68
N LEU A 139 -4.98 18.23 9.96
CA LEU A 139 -5.81 19.42 9.77
C LEU A 139 -5.27 20.54 10.66
N ASN A 140 -4.73 21.59 10.05
CA ASN A 140 -4.26 22.78 10.76
C ASN A 140 -5.47 23.47 11.41
N ARG A 141 -5.65 23.31 12.73
CA ARG A 141 -6.71 23.95 13.53
C ARG A 141 -6.29 25.31 14.11
N ASN A 142 -5.37 26.03 13.47
CA ASN A 142 -5.03 27.41 13.85
C ASN A 142 -5.66 28.42 12.88
N GLY A 143 -6.92 28.75 13.13
CA GLY A 143 -7.60 29.87 12.49
C GLY A 143 -8.96 30.14 13.15
N GLY A 144 -9.03 31.15 14.01
CA GLY A 144 -10.29 31.70 14.51
C GLY A 144 -10.53 31.51 16.01
N ALA A 145 -9.72 32.16 16.84
CA ALA A 145 -10.14 32.56 18.19
C ALA A 145 -10.12 34.10 18.24
N GLU A 146 -11.04 34.75 17.53
CA GLU A 146 -11.45 36.10 17.90
C GLU A 146 -12.49 35.96 19.02
N SER A 147 -12.02 36.21 20.25
CA SER A 147 -12.89 36.35 21.41
C SER A 147 -13.55 37.74 21.41
N PRO A 148 -14.81 37.86 21.87
CA PRO A 148 -15.57 39.09 21.79
C PRO A 148 -15.14 40.04 22.91
N ASN A 149 -14.58 41.20 22.58
CA ASN A 149 -14.37 42.24 23.58
C ASN A 149 -15.58 43.17 23.65
N LYS A 150 -16.18 43.18 24.84
CA LYS A 150 -17.27 44.03 25.28
C LYS A 150 -16.89 45.50 25.21
N MET A 151 -17.90 46.29 24.85
CA MET A 151 -17.98 47.73 24.99
C MET A 151 -17.65 48.18 26.42
N ASN A 152 -16.97 49.32 26.54
CA ASN A 152 -17.21 50.31 27.59
C ASN A 152 -16.72 51.69 27.09
N ASP A 153 -17.68 52.62 27.01
CA ASP A 153 -17.51 54.08 26.88
C ASP A 153 -16.59 54.68 27.94
N VAL A 154 -15.74 55.64 27.54
CA VAL A 154 -15.48 56.89 28.29
C VAL A 154 -15.09 58.00 27.30
N LEU A 155 -15.86 59.10 27.31
CA LEU A 155 -15.59 60.43 26.72
C LEU A 155 -14.15 60.93 26.95
N ARG A 156 -13.53 61.56 25.92
CA ARG A 156 -12.80 62.84 26.07
C ARG A 156 -12.41 63.50 24.74
N ASP A 157 -12.75 64.78 24.66
CA ASP A 157 -12.35 65.89 23.77
C ASP A 157 -11.15 65.71 22.83
N CYS A 158 -11.33 66.04 21.54
CA CYS A 158 -11.09 67.38 20.96
C CYS A 158 -11.74 67.49 19.57
#